data_AF-A0A5P9P3J0-F1
#
_entry.id   AF-A0A5P9P3J0-F1
#
_cell.length_a   1.000
_cell.length_b   1.000
_cell.length_c   1.000
_cell.angle_alpha   90.00
_cell.angle_beta   90.00
_cell.angle_gamma   90.00
#
_symmetry.space_group_name_H-M   'P 1'
#
loop_
_entity.id
_entity.type
_entity.pdbx_description
1 polymer ?
#
loop_
_entity_poly.entity_id
_entity_poly.type
_entity_poly.pdbx_seq_one_letter_code
_entity_poly.pdbx_strand_id
1 'polypeptide(L)'
;MTRSTASRRRFLAAVGAGTTAVLAGCNDGGVSGQPEYETGSVGNTSGGNRSAAEMTAAESLAQQETHDGVTPLDAVTITDHEFVLEDGFRGSTVQGTVENTGDDRIALVEIRVRVFDDSGAQIGQYLDSTGDLAAAATWSFQVVVLKPPSDVARYDIAVLGTPA
;
A
#
# COMPACT_ATOMS: atom_id res chain seq x y z
N MET A 1 -50.03 -9.88 37.92
CA MET A 1 -51.12 -10.30 37.02
C MET A 1 -50.57 -11.27 36.00
N THR A 2 -51.07 -12.50 36.04
CA THR A 2 -51.28 -13.48 34.95
C THR A 2 -50.25 -13.61 33.80
N ARG A 3 -49.56 -14.77 33.87
CA ARG A 3 -48.86 -15.58 32.84
C ARG A 3 -49.25 -15.32 31.38
N SER A 4 -48.24 -15.11 30.53
CA SER A 4 -48.34 -15.26 29.07
C SER A 4 -47.96 -16.68 28.68
N THR A 5 -48.87 -17.40 28.03
CA THR A 5 -48.75 -18.79 27.57
C THR A 5 -48.27 -18.88 26.12
N ALA A 6 -47.57 -19.98 25.83
CA ALA A 6 -46.76 -20.23 24.63
C ALA A 6 -47.53 -20.60 23.34
N SER A 7 -46.74 -20.64 22.25
CA SER A 7 -46.93 -21.39 20.99
C SER A 7 -47.65 -20.61 19.87
N ARG A 8 -47.19 -20.57 18.61
CA ARG A 8 -46.75 -21.70 17.77
C ARG A 8 -45.73 -21.27 16.71
N ARG A 9 -44.65 -22.05 16.61
CA ARG A 9 -43.68 -22.07 15.52
C ARG A 9 -44.41 -22.25 14.17
N ARG A 10 -44.14 -21.38 13.21
CA ARG A 10 -44.37 -21.66 11.79
C ARG A 10 -43.01 -21.66 11.09
N PHE A 11 -42.52 -22.88 10.87
CA PHE A 11 -41.49 -23.17 9.89
C PHE A 11 -42.07 -22.87 8.50
N LEU A 12 -41.41 -21.99 7.76
CA LEU A 12 -41.53 -21.93 6.31
C LEU A 12 -40.16 -22.28 5.74
N ALA A 13 -40.02 -23.56 5.38
CA ALA A 13 -38.98 -24.03 4.49
C ALA A 13 -39.32 -23.51 3.08
N ALA A 14 -38.48 -22.62 2.56
CA ALA A 14 -38.50 -22.25 1.15
C ALA A 14 -37.29 -22.89 0.48
N VAL A 15 -37.52 -24.04 -0.14
CA VAL A 15 -36.63 -24.67 -1.10
C VAL A 15 -36.79 -23.90 -2.41
N GLY A 16 -35.76 -23.16 -2.81
CA GLY A 16 -35.68 -22.47 -4.10
C GLY A 16 -34.37 -22.83 -4.77
N ALA A 17 -34.45 -23.59 -5.86
CA ALA A 17 -33.32 -24.08 -6.65
C ALA A 17 -33.06 -23.19 -7.87
N GLY A 18 -31.77 -22.97 -8.18
CA GLY A 18 -31.23 -22.55 -9.48
C GLY A 18 -31.28 -21.04 -9.75
N THR A 19 -30.21 -20.33 -10.09
CA THR A 19 -29.00 -20.72 -10.83
C THR A 19 -27.76 -20.04 -10.22
N THR A 20 -26.80 -20.81 -9.73
CA THR A 20 -25.46 -20.28 -9.42
C THR A 20 -24.72 -20.09 -10.75
N ALA A 21 -24.63 -18.84 -11.23
CA ALA A 21 -23.62 -18.49 -12.20
C ALA A 21 -22.27 -18.57 -11.50
N VAL A 22 -21.66 -19.74 -11.54
CA VAL A 22 -20.26 -19.92 -11.15
C VAL A 22 -19.46 -19.27 -12.26
N LEU A 23 -19.05 -18.01 -12.05
CA LEU A 23 -17.99 -17.42 -12.85
C LEU A 23 -16.71 -18.18 -12.48
N ALA A 24 -16.47 -19.27 -13.21
CA ALA A 24 -15.18 -19.93 -13.28
C ALA A 24 -14.18 -18.95 -13.89
N GLY A 25 -13.58 -18.11 -13.05
CA GLY A 25 -12.42 -17.31 -13.39
C GLY A 25 -11.17 -18.18 -13.39
N CYS A 26 -11.08 -19.09 -14.37
CA CYS A 26 -9.81 -19.73 -14.70
C CYS A 26 -8.98 -18.73 -15.52
N ASN A 27 -8.03 -18.06 -14.87
CA ASN A 27 -6.83 -17.53 -15.52
C ASN A 27 -5.61 -17.93 -14.69
N ASP A 28 -5.38 -19.25 -14.64
CA ASP A 28 -4.18 -19.87 -14.14
C ASP A 28 -3.22 -20.01 -15.33
N GLY A 29 -2.14 -19.20 -15.35
CA GLY A 29 -1.17 -19.23 -16.45
C GLY A 29 -0.38 -17.95 -16.73
N GLY A 30 -0.01 -17.17 -15.70
CA GLY A 30 0.91 -16.04 -15.88
C GLY A 30 1.42 -15.47 -14.56
N VAL A 31 2.59 -15.95 -14.12
CA VAL A 31 3.46 -15.39 -13.06
C VAL A 31 2.70 -14.81 -11.85
N SER A 32 2.26 -15.69 -10.95
CA SER A 32 1.63 -15.32 -9.68
C SER A 32 2.64 -14.63 -8.76
N GLY A 33 2.60 -13.30 -8.71
CA GLY A 33 3.46 -12.49 -7.85
C GLY A 33 3.04 -11.02 -7.86
N GLN A 34 1.74 -10.75 -7.72
CA GLN A 34 1.29 -9.38 -7.49
C GLN A 34 1.81 -8.93 -6.11
N PRO A 35 2.38 -7.72 -5.98
CA PRO A 35 2.82 -7.21 -4.70
C PRO A 35 1.66 -7.16 -3.70
N GLU A 36 1.92 -7.63 -2.48
CA GLU A 36 1.01 -7.47 -1.36
C GLU A 36 1.11 -6.02 -0.87
N TYR A 37 -0.04 -5.34 -0.84
CA TYR A 37 -0.14 -3.96 -0.42
C TYR A 37 -0.70 -3.88 0.99
N GLU A 38 0.00 -3.13 1.85
CA GLU A 38 -0.48 -2.71 3.17
C GLU A 38 -1.14 -1.34 3.05
N THR A 39 -2.31 -1.16 3.66
CA THR A 39 -3.01 0.13 3.64
C THR A 39 -2.59 0.98 4.83
N GLY A 40 -2.22 2.23 4.57
CA GLY A 40 -1.99 3.26 5.56
C GLY A 40 -2.95 4.44 5.44
N SER A 41 -3.27 5.05 6.59
CA SER A 41 -4.15 6.22 6.67
C SER A 41 -3.33 7.50 6.71
N VAL A 42 -3.86 8.57 6.11
CA VAL A 42 -3.34 9.92 6.30
C VAL A 42 -3.99 10.51 7.55
N GLY A 43 -3.17 10.99 8.49
CA GLY A 43 -3.67 11.67 9.68
C GLY A 43 -4.38 12.99 9.34
N ASN A 44 -5.05 13.60 10.31
CA ASN A 44 -5.66 14.91 10.11
C ASN A 44 -4.56 15.99 10.07
N THR A 45 -3.96 16.20 8.90
CA THR A 45 -2.81 17.06 8.74
C THR A 45 -3.15 18.24 7.82
N SER A 46 -3.17 19.45 8.39
CA SER A 46 -3.44 20.69 7.66
C SER A 46 -2.16 21.22 6.99
N GLY A 47 -1.77 20.63 5.86
CA GLY A 47 -0.69 21.13 5.01
C GLY A 47 -1.21 21.73 3.70
N GLY A 48 -0.66 22.87 3.30
CA GLY A 48 -0.99 23.51 2.03
C GLY A 48 -0.17 22.97 0.86
N ASN A 49 -0.46 23.48 -0.34
CA ASN A 49 0.35 23.19 -1.52
C ASN A 49 1.76 23.77 -1.39
N ARG A 50 2.74 23.03 -1.92
CA ARG A 50 4.10 23.52 -2.17
C ARG A 50 4.06 24.73 -3.10
N SER A 51 4.98 25.67 -2.91
CA SER A 51 5.28 26.69 -3.92
C SER A 51 5.85 26.04 -5.20
N ALA A 52 5.88 26.77 -6.31
CA ALA A 52 6.43 26.25 -7.58
C ALA A 52 7.91 25.84 -7.45
N ALA A 53 8.71 26.60 -6.69
CA ALA A 53 10.12 26.30 -6.46
C ALA A 53 10.29 25.02 -5.60
N GLU A 54 9.49 24.89 -4.54
CA GLU A 54 9.47 23.68 -3.71
C GLU A 54 8.98 22.46 -4.49
N MET A 55 7.99 22.62 -5.36
CA MET A 55 7.50 21.55 -6.22
C MET A 55 8.60 21.02 -7.14
N THR A 56 9.37 21.90 -7.77
CA THR A 56 10.51 21.50 -8.63
C THR A 56 11.56 20.72 -7.84
N ALA A 57 11.86 21.15 -6.60
CA ALA A 57 12.78 20.44 -5.73
C ALA A 57 12.24 19.07 -5.29
N ALA A 58 10.94 18.98 -5.00
CA ALA A 58 10.26 17.73 -4.64
C ALA A 58 10.26 16.73 -5.80
N GLU A 59 9.96 17.20 -7.02
CA GLU A 59 10.00 16.40 -8.25
C GLU A 59 11.38 15.81 -8.52
N SER A 60 12.45 16.51 -8.14
CA SER A 60 13.82 16.03 -8.30
C SER A 60 14.18 14.88 -7.34
N LEU A 61 13.43 14.69 -6.25
CA LEU A 61 13.61 13.59 -5.31
C LEU A 61 12.56 12.49 -5.46
N ALA A 62 11.36 12.82 -5.92
CA ALA A 62 10.28 11.88 -6.06
C ALA A 62 10.57 10.92 -7.22
N GLN A 63 10.75 9.64 -6.90
CA GLN A 63 10.86 8.60 -7.90
C GLN A 63 9.45 8.13 -8.28
N GLN A 64 9.19 7.84 -9.56
CA GLN A 64 7.89 7.39 -10.06
C GLN A 64 7.97 6.24 -11.07
N GLU A 65 9.13 6.08 -11.71
CA GLU A 65 9.38 5.00 -12.67
C GLU A 65 9.77 3.72 -11.92
N THR A 66 8.95 2.68 -12.07
CA THR A 66 9.20 1.38 -11.44
C THR A 66 10.37 0.66 -12.07
N HIS A 67 11.17 -0.01 -11.26
CA HIS A 67 12.23 -0.88 -11.78
C HIS A 67 11.65 -2.16 -12.37
N ASP A 68 12.11 -2.52 -13.57
CA ASP A 68 11.90 -3.86 -14.12
C ASP A 68 12.72 -4.88 -13.34
N GLY A 69 12.18 -6.08 -13.14
CA GLY A 69 12.89 -7.19 -12.50
C GLY A 69 12.76 -7.26 -10.97
N VAL A 70 12.11 -6.29 -10.33
CA VAL A 70 11.68 -6.45 -8.92
C VAL A 70 10.43 -7.33 -8.84
N THR A 71 10.41 -8.22 -7.87
CA THR A 71 9.31 -9.14 -7.57
C THR A 71 9.06 -9.19 -6.07
N PRO A 72 7.88 -9.64 -5.61
CA PRO A 72 7.69 -9.93 -4.19
C PRO A 72 8.73 -10.95 -3.72
N LEU A 73 9.39 -10.68 -2.60
CA LEU A 73 10.35 -11.59 -1.97
C LEU A 73 9.93 -11.82 -0.52
N ASP A 74 9.84 -13.09 -0.09
CA ASP A 74 9.50 -13.42 1.30
C ASP A 74 10.56 -12.92 2.30
N ALA A 75 11.79 -12.70 1.85
CA ALA A 75 12.93 -12.27 2.66
C ALA A 75 12.97 -10.75 2.93
N VAL A 76 12.03 -9.96 2.40
CA VAL A 76 11.98 -8.51 2.66
C VAL A 76 10.61 -8.11 3.19
N THR A 77 10.60 -7.38 4.31
CA THR A 77 9.36 -6.95 4.96
C THR A 77 9.42 -5.48 5.32
N ILE A 78 8.29 -4.80 5.25
CA ILE A 78 8.11 -3.49 5.88
C ILE A 78 7.87 -3.77 7.37
N THR A 79 8.62 -3.11 8.26
CA THR A 79 8.46 -3.27 9.72
C THR A 79 7.56 -2.18 10.29
N ASP A 80 7.55 -1.01 9.66
CA ASP A 80 6.75 0.14 10.00
C ASP A 80 6.62 1.07 8.79
N HIS A 81 5.50 1.79 8.74
CA HIS A 81 5.31 2.86 7.78
C HIS A 81 4.28 3.88 8.30
N GLU A 82 4.50 5.15 7.99
CA GLU A 82 3.58 6.24 8.34
C GLU A 82 3.60 7.37 7.30
N PHE A 83 2.47 8.08 7.21
CA PHE A 83 2.41 9.32 6.43
C PHE A 83 2.88 10.48 7.28
N VAL A 84 3.87 11.23 6.80
CA VAL A 84 4.46 12.36 7.51
C VAL A 84 4.40 13.61 6.63
N LEU A 85 3.93 14.71 7.21
CA LEU A 85 4.05 16.02 6.59
C LEU A 85 5.35 16.68 7.05
N GLU A 86 6.33 16.71 6.17
CA GLU A 86 7.61 17.37 6.35
C GLU A 86 7.52 18.87 6.01
N ASP A 87 8.37 19.66 6.65
CA ASP A 87 8.54 21.07 6.34
C ASP A 87 9.23 21.30 4.98
N GLY A 88 9.03 22.49 4.44
CA GLY A 88 9.66 22.95 3.19
C GLY A 88 9.27 22.10 1.98
N PHE A 89 10.24 21.87 1.10
CA PHE A 89 9.97 21.21 -0.18
C PHE A 89 9.60 19.73 -0.06
N ARG A 90 9.94 19.06 1.05
CA ARG A 90 9.65 17.64 1.23
C ARG A 90 8.17 17.36 1.39
N GLY A 91 7.39 18.27 2.01
CA GLY A 91 5.94 18.20 2.10
C GLY A 91 5.41 16.82 2.50
N SER A 92 4.40 16.30 1.81
CA SER A 92 3.87 14.96 2.04
C SER A 92 4.89 13.87 1.73
N THR A 93 5.10 12.96 2.69
CA THR A 93 5.98 11.80 2.57
C THR A 93 5.33 10.55 3.17
N VAL A 94 5.76 9.38 2.71
CA VAL A 94 5.56 8.12 3.43
C VAL A 94 6.92 7.62 3.86
N GLN A 95 7.10 7.45 5.16
CA GLN A 95 8.36 7.07 5.80
C GLN A 95 8.18 5.75 6.52
N GLY A 96 9.27 5.02 6.71
CA GLY A 96 9.23 3.77 7.45
C GLY A 96 10.54 3.02 7.37
N THR A 97 10.51 1.75 7.78
CA THR A 97 11.67 0.87 7.76
C THR A 97 11.34 -0.44 7.07
N VAL A 98 12.30 -0.92 6.28
CA VAL A 98 12.31 -2.24 5.67
C VAL A 98 13.41 -3.07 6.30
N GLU A 99 13.17 -4.36 6.49
CA GLU A 99 14.14 -5.34 6.95
C GLU A 99 14.34 -6.45 5.92
N ASN A 100 15.59 -6.79 5.63
CA ASN A 100 15.94 -8.04 4.99
C ASN A 100 16.03 -9.13 6.06
N THR A 101 15.00 -9.97 6.16
CA THR A 101 14.90 -11.07 7.14
C THR A 101 15.59 -12.35 6.68
N GLY A 102 16.13 -12.36 5.46
CA GLY A 102 16.88 -13.48 4.89
C GLY A 102 18.37 -13.49 5.25
N ASP A 103 19.02 -14.58 4.86
CA ASP A 103 20.46 -14.83 5.07
C ASP A 103 21.34 -14.31 3.92
N ASP A 104 20.73 -13.89 2.81
CA ASP A 104 21.41 -13.41 1.61
C ASP A 104 21.19 -11.90 1.41
N ARG A 105 22.11 -11.26 0.69
CA ARG A 105 21.95 -9.87 0.23
C ARG A 105 20.79 -9.80 -0.77
N ILE A 106 20.04 -8.70 -0.76
CA ILE A 106 19.09 -8.33 -1.82
C ILE A 106 19.72 -7.26 -2.70
N ALA A 107 19.80 -7.49 -4.02
CA ALA A 107 20.48 -6.59 -4.94
C ALA A 107 19.76 -5.24 -5.09
N LEU A 108 18.43 -5.24 -5.08
CA LEU A 108 17.60 -4.06 -5.15
C LEU A 108 16.37 -4.26 -4.29
N VAL A 109 16.03 -3.27 -3.45
CA VAL A 109 14.77 -3.17 -2.71
C VAL A 109 14.04 -1.92 -3.19
N GLU A 110 12.75 -2.07 -3.52
CA GLU A 110 11.90 -0.98 -3.98
C GLU A 110 10.64 -0.91 -3.12
N ILE A 111 10.35 0.28 -2.60
CA ILE A 111 9.08 0.62 -1.96
C ILE A 111 8.18 1.27 -2.98
N ARG A 112 6.94 0.78 -3.11
CA ARG A 112 5.91 1.38 -3.97
C ARG A 112 4.78 1.93 -3.12
N VAL A 113 4.54 3.23 -3.22
CA VAL A 113 3.42 3.91 -2.57
C VAL A 113 2.42 4.39 -3.61
N ARG A 114 1.16 3.98 -3.47
CA ARG A 114 0.03 4.49 -4.23
C ARG A 114 -0.82 5.36 -3.32
N VAL A 115 -1.19 6.55 -3.78
CA VAL A 115 -2.01 7.49 -3.00
C VAL A 115 -3.39 7.63 -3.63
N PHE A 116 -4.41 7.77 -2.79
CA PHE A 116 -5.81 7.81 -3.21
C PHE A 116 -6.53 9.01 -2.60
N ASP A 117 -7.48 9.55 -3.36
CA ASP A 117 -8.39 10.60 -2.88
C ASP A 117 -9.57 10.01 -2.06
N ASP A 118 -10.44 10.89 -1.55
CA ASP A 118 -11.63 10.52 -0.77
C ASP A 118 -12.65 9.67 -1.54
N SER A 119 -12.62 9.72 -2.88
CA SER A 119 -13.48 8.87 -3.72
C SER A 119 -12.92 7.46 -3.90
N GLY A 120 -11.67 7.24 -3.47
CA GLY A 120 -10.93 6.01 -3.67
C GLY A 120 -10.22 5.91 -5.02
N ALA A 121 -10.14 7.00 -5.79
CA ALA A 121 -9.39 7.03 -7.03
C ALA A 121 -7.89 7.18 -6.75
N GLN A 122 -7.05 6.42 -7.46
CA GLN A 122 -5.60 6.57 -7.37
C GLN A 122 -5.18 7.86 -8.06
N ILE A 123 -4.52 8.75 -7.32
CA ILE A 123 -4.09 10.07 -7.82
C ILE A 123 -2.57 10.19 -7.98
N GLY A 124 -1.81 9.17 -7.59
CA GLY A 124 -0.37 9.13 -7.77
C GLY A 124 0.25 7.78 -7.40
N GLN A 125 1.47 7.56 -7.91
CA GLN A 125 2.36 6.49 -7.48
C GLN A 125 3.76 7.07 -7.34
N TYR A 126 4.41 6.74 -6.24
CA TYR A 126 5.75 7.21 -5.89
C TYR A 126 6.54 6.05 -5.31
N LEU A 127 7.86 6.14 -5.36
CA LEU A 127 8.74 5.09 -4.87
C LEU A 127 9.98 5.65 -4.18
N ASP A 128 10.65 4.75 -3.47
CA ASP A 128 12.02 4.91 -2.99
C ASP A 128 12.70 3.55 -3.16
N SER A 129 14.01 3.54 -3.37
CA SER A 129 14.74 2.31 -3.61
C SER A 129 16.16 2.36 -3.06
N THR A 130 16.68 1.19 -2.70
CA THR A 130 18.07 1.03 -2.27
C THR A 130 18.67 -0.23 -2.88
N GLY A 131 19.97 -0.18 -3.16
CA GLY A 131 20.74 -1.32 -3.66
C GLY A 131 21.46 -2.05 -2.54
N ASP A 132 21.81 -3.31 -2.79
CA ASP A 132 22.73 -4.10 -1.96
C ASP A 132 22.35 -4.15 -0.47
N LEU A 133 21.06 -4.36 -0.14
CA LEU A 133 20.62 -4.52 1.24
C LEU A 133 21.15 -5.86 1.80
N ALA A 134 22.12 -5.78 2.72
CA ALA A 134 22.74 -6.95 3.32
C ALA A 134 21.75 -7.82 4.09
N ALA A 135 22.12 -9.08 4.34
CA ALA A 135 21.36 -9.99 5.19
C ALA A 135 21.16 -9.40 6.60
N ALA A 136 19.98 -9.58 7.18
CA ALA A 136 19.58 -9.06 8.49
C ALA A 136 19.72 -7.52 8.64
N ALA A 137 19.88 -6.78 7.53
CA ALA A 137 20.01 -5.33 7.56
C ALA A 137 18.65 -4.65 7.42
N THR A 138 18.56 -3.45 7.99
CA THR A 138 17.40 -2.56 7.85
C THR A 138 17.74 -1.33 7.02
N TRP A 139 16.72 -0.78 6.37
CA TRP A 139 16.79 0.45 5.60
C TRP A 139 15.59 1.34 5.90
N SER A 140 15.85 2.58 6.31
CA SER A 140 14.82 3.60 6.46
C SER A 140 14.60 4.30 5.12
N PHE A 141 13.36 4.25 4.63
CA PHE A 141 12.97 4.83 3.36
C PHE A 141 12.19 6.14 3.57
N GLN A 142 12.20 7.00 2.56
CA GLN A 142 11.37 8.20 2.51
C GLN A 142 10.86 8.44 1.10
N VAL A 143 9.60 8.06 0.86
CA VAL A 143 8.92 8.29 -0.42
C VAL A 143 8.32 9.68 -0.44
N VAL A 144 8.79 10.54 -1.35
CA VAL A 144 8.24 11.90 -1.55
C VAL A 144 6.96 11.85 -2.37
N VAL A 145 5.85 12.31 -1.77
CA VAL A 145 4.53 12.38 -2.40
C VAL A 145 4.30 13.79 -2.93
N LEU A 146 4.07 13.92 -4.23
CA LEU A 146 3.90 15.24 -4.86
C LEU A 146 2.51 15.86 -4.62
N LYS A 147 1.53 15.08 -4.16
CA LYS A 147 0.21 15.59 -3.78
C LYS A 147 0.25 16.28 -2.41
N PRO A 148 -0.53 17.36 -2.20
CA PRO A 148 -0.70 17.94 -0.87
C PRO A 148 -1.47 16.96 0.02
N PRO A 149 -1.31 17.04 1.36
CA PRO A 149 -1.96 16.11 2.28
C PRO A 149 -3.50 16.23 2.23
N SER A 150 -4.04 17.40 1.88
CA SER A 150 -5.48 17.62 1.71
C SER A 150 -6.11 16.82 0.58
N ASP A 151 -5.31 16.37 -0.39
CA ASP A 151 -5.80 15.61 -1.56
C ASP A 151 -5.68 14.09 -1.34
N VAL A 152 -4.98 13.66 -0.28
CA VAL A 152 -4.68 12.25 -0.01
C VAL A 152 -5.48 11.76 1.19
N ALA A 153 -6.46 10.89 0.94
CA ALA A 153 -7.27 10.28 1.98
C ALA A 153 -6.59 9.03 2.59
N ARG A 154 -5.91 8.25 1.74
CA ARG A 154 -5.21 7.03 2.13
C ARG A 154 -4.05 6.74 1.19
N TYR A 155 -3.17 5.84 1.60
CA TYR A 155 -2.14 5.28 0.74
C TYR A 155 -2.07 3.76 0.90
N ASP A 156 -1.61 3.08 -0.13
CA ASP A 156 -1.21 1.68 -0.08
C ASP A 156 0.29 1.60 -0.35
N ILE A 157 1.01 0.77 0.41
CA ILE A 157 2.45 0.57 0.32
C ILE A 157 2.78 -0.91 0.09
N ALA A 158 3.78 -1.19 -0.73
CA ALA A 158 4.32 -2.53 -0.92
C ALA A 158 5.84 -2.48 -1.00
N VAL A 159 6.50 -3.58 -0.63
CA VAL A 159 7.94 -3.79 -0.84
C VAL A 159 8.17 -4.90 -1.86
N LEU A 160 9.13 -4.69 -2.75
CA LEU A 160 9.59 -5.66 -3.73
C LEU A 160 11.12 -5.70 -3.72
N GLY A 161 11.71 -6.75 -4.30
CA GLY A 161 13.14 -6.78 -4.50
C GLY A 161 13.62 -7.66 -5.65
N THR A 162 14.92 -7.56 -5.91
CA THR A 162 15.67 -8.42 -6.83
C THR A 162 16.69 -9.24 -6.02
N PRO A 163 16.66 -10.58 -6.06
CA PRO A 163 17.67 -11.42 -5.42
C PRO A 163 19.10 -11.11 -5.90
N ALA A 164 20.10 -11.39 -5.06
CA ALA A 164 21.52 -11.18 -5.38
C ALA A 164 22.15 -12.16 -6.37
#